data_AF-A0A1F5KMU7-F1
#
_entry.id   AF-A0A1F5KMU7-F1
#
_cell.length_a   1.000
_cell.length_b   1.000
_cell.length_c   1.000
_cell.angle_alpha   90.00
_cell.angle_beta   90.00
_cell.angle_gamma   90.00
#
_symmetry.space_group_name_H-M   'P 1'
#
loop_
_entity.id
_entity.type
_entity.pdbx_description
1 polymer ?
#
loop_
_entity_poly.entity_id
_entity_poly.type
_entity_poly.pdbx_seq_one_letter_code
_entity_poly.pdbx_strand_id
1 'polypeptide(L)'
;MRYYQFLFDSIYTKQQASHLADQLQRLEEETYRVDGNFKKKITSLLPYETTMNVIDLLVKKGIDMKESRQLQQFVQEIKAELNNLPTISIYLAIDPTEEVVKAISRWFTDNLSLKVLLSITVSPTLIGGIQILYKGLIRDYSLRKTLDGQF
;
A
#
# COMPACT_ATOMS: atom_id res chain seq x y z
N MET A 1 -11.81 9.64 -8.18
CA MET A 1 -10.61 8.97 -7.64
C MET A 1 -9.82 8.23 -8.74
N ARG A 2 -9.40 8.88 -9.85
CA ARG A 2 -8.63 8.21 -10.94
C ARG A 2 -7.14 8.62 -11.02
N TYR A 3 -6.70 9.61 -10.24
CA TYR A 3 -5.34 10.12 -10.35
C TYR A 3 -4.32 9.19 -9.68
N TYR A 4 -4.57 8.74 -8.45
CA TYR A 4 -3.61 7.97 -7.66
C TYR A 4 -3.43 6.49 -8.06
N GLN A 5 -4.18 6.01 -9.06
CA GLN A 5 -4.24 4.58 -9.39
C GLN A 5 -2.85 4.01 -9.69
N PHE A 6 -2.07 4.69 -10.53
CA PHE A 6 -0.70 4.28 -10.88
C PHE A 6 0.27 4.26 -9.69
N LEU A 7 0.10 5.15 -8.71
CA LEU A 7 0.92 5.15 -7.50
C LEU A 7 0.56 3.98 -6.58
N PHE A 8 -0.72 3.62 -6.54
CA PHE A 8 -1.22 2.57 -5.64
C PHE A 8 -1.15 1.18 -6.26
N ASP A 9 -0.97 1.05 -7.57
CA ASP A 9 -0.87 -0.24 -8.26
C ASP A 9 0.34 -1.07 -7.80
N SER A 10 1.42 -0.43 -7.33
CA SER A 10 2.59 -1.10 -6.76
C SER A 10 2.50 -1.35 -5.25
N ILE A 11 1.41 -0.94 -4.60
CA ILE A 11 1.20 -1.07 -3.15
C ILE A 11 0.17 -2.18 -2.89
N TYR A 12 0.64 -3.25 -2.26
CA TYR A 12 -0.17 -4.45 -1.99
C TYR A 12 -0.35 -4.69 -0.48
N THR A 13 0.62 -4.32 0.34
CA THR A 13 0.60 -4.58 1.79
C THR A 13 0.50 -3.31 2.62
N LYS A 14 -0.02 -3.46 3.85
CA LYS A 14 -0.03 -2.37 4.83
C LYS A 14 1.39 -1.85 5.12
N GLN A 15 2.37 -2.75 5.18
CA GLN A 15 3.77 -2.39 5.39
C GLN A 15 4.32 -1.51 4.25
N GLN A 16 4.03 -1.84 3.00
CA GLN A 16 4.42 -1.02 1.84
C GLN A 16 3.78 0.38 1.89
N ALA A 17 2.48 0.44 2.22
CA ALA A 17 1.78 1.72 2.37
C ALA A 17 2.38 2.58 3.49
N SER A 18 2.67 1.99 4.66
CA SER A 18 3.32 2.67 5.77
C SER A 18 4.72 3.17 5.40
N HIS A 19 5.52 2.34 4.74
CA HIS A 19 6.86 2.73 4.29
C HIS A 19 6.81 3.93 3.32
N LEU A 20 5.88 3.92 2.36
CA LEU A 20 5.70 5.07 1.46
C LEU A 20 5.25 6.32 2.23
N ALA A 21 4.31 6.18 3.18
CA ALA A 21 3.86 7.31 3.99
C ALA A 21 5.02 7.94 4.80
N ASP A 22 5.92 7.12 5.34
CA ASP A 22 7.12 7.58 6.05
C ASP A 22 8.12 8.28 5.13
N GLN A 23 8.32 7.77 3.91
CA GLN A 23 9.17 8.42 2.90
C GLN A 23 8.60 9.77 2.47
N LEU A 24 7.28 9.86 2.30
CA LEU A 24 6.57 11.10 1.99
C LEU A 24 6.65 12.11 3.14
N GLN A 25 6.56 11.65 4.39
CA GLN A 25 6.76 12.49 5.58
C GLN A 25 8.18 13.11 5.60
N ARG A 26 9.21 12.31 5.34
CA ARG A 26 10.61 12.82 5.26
C ARG A 26 10.77 13.83 4.13
N LEU A 27 10.15 13.58 2.99
CA LEU A 27 10.16 14.50 1.85
C LEU A 27 9.54 15.86 2.21
N GLU A 28 8.43 15.87 2.95
CA GLU A 28 7.81 17.09 3.48
C GLU A 28 8.78 17.86 4.39
N GLU A 29 9.33 17.19 5.41
CA GLU A 29 10.24 17.79 6.39
C GLU A 29 11.51 18.39 5.74
N GLU A 30 12.07 17.70 4.76
CA GLU A 30 13.25 18.17 4.04
C GLU A 30 12.93 19.32 3.09
N THR A 31 11.76 19.32 2.44
CA THR A 31 11.34 20.40 1.52
C THR A 31 11.16 21.73 2.26
N TYR A 32 10.75 21.70 3.53
CA TYR A 32 10.65 22.89 4.39
C TYR A 32 12.02 23.48 4.81
N ARG A 33 13.04 22.63 4.97
CA ARG A 33 14.32 23.04 5.60
C ARG A 33 15.29 23.78 4.68
N VAL A 34 15.20 23.59 3.36
CA VAL A 34 16.19 24.14 2.43
C VAL A 34 15.56 24.48 1.09
N ASP A 35 15.71 25.75 0.72
CA ASP A 35 15.43 26.32 -0.58
C ASP A 35 16.01 25.44 -1.70
N GLY A 36 15.18 25.09 -2.67
CA GLY A 36 15.63 24.60 -3.98
C GLY A 36 16.03 23.13 -4.08
N ASN A 37 15.04 22.28 -4.31
CA ASN A 37 14.97 21.28 -5.41
C ASN A 37 14.24 20.01 -4.95
N PHE A 38 12.91 20.11 -4.86
CA PHE A 38 12.00 18.98 -4.61
C PHE A 38 12.34 17.78 -5.49
N LYS A 39 12.63 18.01 -6.79
CA LYS A 39 12.96 16.97 -7.76
C LYS A 39 14.22 16.18 -7.38
N LYS A 40 15.23 16.82 -6.80
CA LYS A 40 16.44 16.13 -6.32
C LYS A 40 16.17 15.32 -5.05
N LYS A 41 15.37 15.86 -4.12
CA LYS A 41 15.03 15.21 -2.84
C LYS A 41 14.13 13.99 -3.04
N ILE A 42 13.13 14.11 -3.91
CA ILE A 42 12.23 12.99 -4.20
C ILE A 42 12.99 11.82 -4.84
N THR A 43 13.93 12.09 -5.75
CA THR A 43 14.76 11.04 -6.36
C THR A 43 15.72 10.36 -5.39
N SER A 44 16.09 10.99 -4.27
CA SER A 44 16.93 10.37 -3.25
C SER A 44 16.14 9.59 -2.21
N LEU A 45 14.87 9.93 -1.99
CA LEU A 45 14.02 9.32 -0.97
C LEU A 45 13.13 8.19 -1.50
N LEU A 46 12.72 8.27 -2.77
CA LEU A 46 11.81 7.31 -3.39
C LEU A 46 12.50 6.50 -4.50
N PRO A 47 12.08 5.24 -4.72
CA PRO A 47 12.46 4.49 -5.92
C PRO A 47 12.10 5.24 -7.21
N TYR A 48 12.82 4.94 -8.29
CA TYR A 48 12.64 5.63 -9.58
C TYR A 48 11.19 5.58 -10.08
N GLU A 49 10.57 4.39 -10.09
CA GLU A 49 9.18 4.22 -10.54
C GLU A 49 8.19 5.03 -9.70
N THR A 50 8.30 4.94 -8.37
CA THR A 50 7.49 5.73 -7.44
C THR A 50 7.69 7.23 -7.65
N THR A 51 8.92 7.67 -7.87
CA THR A 51 9.25 9.07 -8.17
C THR A 51 8.56 9.54 -9.44
N MET A 52 8.61 8.76 -10.52
CA MET A 52 7.97 9.09 -11.78
C MET A 52 6.45 9.18 -11.63
N ASN A 53 5.83 8.26 -10.89
CA ASN A 53 4.40 8.28 -10.61
C ASN A 53 4.00 9.51 -9.79
N VAL A 54 4.80 9.89 -8.79
CA VAL A 54 4.55 11.11 -7.98
C VAL A 54 4.72 12.38 -8.83
N ILE A 55 5.74 12.46 -9.67
CA ILE A 55 5.95 13.60 -10.57
C ILE A 55 4.81 13.73 -11.58
N ASP A 56 4.37 12.64 -12.18
CA ASP A 56 3.23 12.63 -13.11
C ASP A 56 1.93 13.10 -12.42
N LEU A 57 1.70 12.67 -11.18
CA LEU A 57 0.58 13.15 -10.37
C LEU A 57 0.62 14.65 -10.10
N LEU A 58 1.79 15.19 -9.74
CA LEU A 58 1.98 16.63 -9.52
C LEU A 58 1.67 17.43 -10.79
N VAL A 59 2.18 16.98 -11.94
CA VAL A 59 1.93 17.60 -13.25
C VAL A 59 0.44 17.55 -13.60
N LYS A 60 -0.21 16.39 -13.43
CA LYS A 60 -1.66 16.21 -13.69
C LYS A 60 -2.54 17.09 -12.81
N LYS A 61 -2.10 17.39 -11.59
CA LYS A 61 -2.79 18.30 -10.66
C LYS A 61 -2.42 19.77 -10.85
N GLY A 62 -1.46 20.10 -11.72
CA GLY A 62 -0.99 21.47 -11.93
C GLY A 62 -0.26 22.06 -10.70
N ILE A 63 0.37 21.20 -9.90
CA ILE A 63 1.06 21.62 -8.66
C ILE A 63 2.46 22.11 -9.01
N ASP A 64 2.80 23.32 -8.57
CA ASP A 64 4.14 23.87 -8.74
C ASP A 64 5.09 23.25 -7.71
N MET A 65 6.13 22.57 -8.20
CA MET A 65 7.17 21.94 -7.38
C MET A 65 8.07 22.96 -6.65
N LYS A 66 7.88 24.26 -6.89
CA LYS A 66 8.52 25.35 -6.14
C LYS A 66 7.64 25.89 -5.02
N GLU A 67 6.34 25.59 -5.02
CA GLU A 67 5.41 26.06 -3.99
C GLU A 67 5.31 25.00 -2.88
N SER A 68 5.97 25.27 -1.75
CA SER A 68 6.07 24.35 -0.62
C SER A 68 4.72 23.99 0.03
N ARG A 69 3.76 24.93 0.09
CA ARG A 69 2.41 24.69 0.63
C ARG A 69 1.61 23.77 -0.29
N GLN A 70 1.68 23.93 -1.61
CA GLN A 70 0.99 23.03 -2.54
C GLN A 70 1.57 21.62 -2.47
N LEU A 71 2.89 21.49 -2.38
CA LEU A 71 3.57 20.21 -2.18
C LEU A 71 3.18 19.55 -0.86
N GLN A 72 3.08 20.34 0.22
CA GLN A 72 2.62 19.84 1.51
C GLN A 72 1.21 19.26 1.44
N GLN A 73 0.27 20.03 0.87
CA GLN A 73 -1.10 19.59 0.70
C GLN A 73 -1.16 18.29 -0.11
N PHE A 74 -0.38 18.21 -1.18
CA PHE A 74 -0.29 17.01 -2.00
C PHE A 74 0.23 15.77 -1.25
N VAL A 75 1.31 15.92 -0.47
CA VAL A 75 1.85 14.83 0.38
C VAL A 75 0.79 14.38 1.38
N GLN A 76 0.11 15.32 2.05
CA GLN A 76 -0.93 15.02 3.02
C GLN A 76 -2.15 14.33 2.38
N GLU A 77 -2.54 14.72 1.18
CA GLU A 77 -3.58 14.04 0.40
C GLU A 77 -3.19 12.59 0.09
N ILE A 78 -1.96 12.33 -0.39
CA ILE A 78 -1.52 10.94 -0.65
C ILE A 78 -1.54 10.12 0.63
N LYS A 79 -1.03 10.67 1.74
CA LYS A 79 -1.04 9.98 3.04
C LYS A 79 -2.46 9.68 3.51
N ALA A 80 -3.39 10.63 3.34
CA ALA A 80 -4.79 10.42 3.68
C ALA A 80 -5.41 9.31 2.83
N GLU A 81 -5.16 9.29 1.52
CA GLU A 81 -5.63 8.23 0.63
C GLU A 81 -5.05 6.86 1.01
N LEU A 82 -3.74 6.77 1.31
CA LEU A 82 -3.10 5.53 1.79
C LEU A 82 -3.73 5.01 3.08
N ASN A 83 -4.03 5.91 4.02
CA ASN A 83 -4.65 5.55 5.31
C ASN A 83 -6.13 5.13 5.17
N ASN A 84 -6.82 5.63 4.15
CA ASN A 84 -8.21 5.27 3.87
C ASN A 84 -8.37 3.95 3.12
N LEU A 85 -7.28 3.35 2.63
CA LEU A 85 -7.35 2.06 1.96
C LEU A 85 -7.79 0.96 2.94
N PRO A 86 -8.84 0.18 2.61
CA PRO A 86 -9.30 -0.90 3.46
C PRO A 86 -8.20 -1.95 3.64
N THR A 87 -7.93 -2.32 4.88
CA THR A 87 -6.96 -3.37 5.21
C THR A 87 -7.67 -4.71 5.45
N ILE A 88 -7.14 -5.77 4.86
CA ILE A 88 -7.57 -7.15 5.10
C ILE A 88 -6.45 -7.90 5.80
N SER A 89 -6.78 -8.52 6.94
CA SER A 89 -5.84 -9.36 7.67
C SER A 89 -5.85 -10.76 7.10
N ILE A 90 -4.67 -11.27 6.78
CA ILE A 90 -4.47 -12.58 6.17
C ILE A 90 -3.50 -13.37 7.03
N TYR A 91 -3.90 -14.56 7.42
CA TYR A 91 -3.04 -15.51 8.14
C TYR A 91 -2.68 -16.67 7.22
N LEU A 92 -1.38 -16.95 7.13
CA LEU A 92 -0.82 -17.99 6.27
C LEU A 92 0.05 -18.93 7.09
N ALA A 93 0.18 -20.17 6.63
CA ALA A 93 1.07 -21.17 7.24
C ALA A 93 2.56 -20.84 7.00
N ILE A 94 2.87 -20.13 5.91
CA ILE A 94 4.22 -19.80 5.46
C ILE A 94 4.29 -18.34 5.05
N ASP A 95 5.51 -17.79 5.04
CA ASP A 95 5.77 -16.45 4.51
C ASP A 95 5.57 -16.46 2.98
N PRO A 96 4.62 -15.69 2.43
CA PRO A 96 4.34 -15.70 1.00
C PRO A 96 5.42 -14.98 0.20
N THR A 97 5.69 -15.46 -1.01
CA THR A 97 6.52 -14.71 -1.96
C THR A 97 5.79 -13.47 -2.48
N GLU A 98 6.53 -12.53 -3.06
CA GLU A 98 5.95 -11.30 -3.61
C GLU A 98 4.89 -11.58 -4.69
N GLU A 99 5.09 -12.62 -5.51
CA GLU A 99 4.14 -13.05 -6.54
C GLU A 99 2.82 -13.51 -5.92
N VAL A 100 2.88 -14.25 -4.80
CA VAL A 100 1.69 -14.70 -4.06
C VAL A 100 0.95 -13.49 -3.48
N VAL A 101 1.67 -12.55 -2.87
CA VAL A 101 1.08 -11.30 -2.34
C VAL A 101 0.37 -10.51 -3.44
N LYS A 102 1.01 -10.37 -4.62
CA LYS A 102 0.44 -9.71 -5.79
C LYS A 102 -0.81 -10.43 -6.29
N ALA A 103 -0.76 -11.77 -6.39
CA ALA A 103 -1.90 -12.57 -6.83
C ALA A 103 -3.10 -12.43 -5.90
N ILE A 104 -2.88 -12.47 -4.58
CA ILE A 104 -3.95 -12.26 -3.59
C ILE A 104 -4.55 -10.86 -3.71
N SER A 105 -3.71 -9.83 -3.81
CA SER A 105 -4.20 -8.44 -3.92
C SER A 105 -4.98 -8.21 -5.22
N ARG A 106 -4.51 -8.79 -6.35
CA ARG A 106 -5.23 -8.79 -7.63
C ARG A 106 -6.58 -9.49 -7.52
N TRP A 107 -6.65 -10.63 -6.84
CA TRP A 107 -7.91 -11.34 -6.65
C TRP A 107 -9.00 -10.43 -6.04
N PHE A 108 -8.68 -9.61 -5.03
CA PHE A 108 -9.63 -8.63 -4.47
C PHE A 108 -10.05 -7.55 -5.47
N THR A 109 -9.11 -7.10 -6.30
CA THR A 109 -9.38 -6.07 -7.32
C THR A 109 -10.25 -6.63 -8.44
N ASP A 110 -9.92 -7.81 -8.96
CA ASP A 110 -10.62 -8.42 -10.09
C ASP A 110 -12.02 -8.94 -9.71
N ASN A 111 -12.16 -9.52 -8.52
CA ASN A 111 -13.42 -10.15 -8.10
C ASN A 111 -14.35 -9.18 -7.37
N LEU A 112 -13.82 -8.19 -6.64
CA LEU A 112 -14.63 -7.28 -5.83
C LEU A 112 -14.55 -5.83 -6.29
N SER A 113 -13.71 -5.50 -7.30
CA SER A 113 -13.43 -4.11 -7.69
C SER A 113 -12.96 -3.24 -6.52
N LEU A 114 -12.28 -3.86 -5.54
CA LEU A 114 -11.80 -3.21 -4.32
C LEU A 114 -10.27 -3.25 -4.26
N LYS A 115 -9.66 -2.06 -4.19
CA LYS A 115 -8.25 -1.93 -3.80
C LYS A 115 -8.15 -2.08 -2.28
N VAL A 116 -7.36 -3.06 -1.83
CA VAL A 116 -7.17 -3.38 -0.42
C VAL A 116 -5.68 -3.48 -0.09
N LEU A 117 -5.33 -3.20 1.16
CA LEU A 117 -4.01 -3.47 1.72
C LEU A 117 -4.03 -4.80 2.46
N LEU A 118 -3.07 -5.67 2.16
CA LEU A 118 -2.91 -6.94 2.86
C LEU A 118 -2.07 -6.74 4.13
N SER A 119 -2.61 -7.16 5.28
CA SER A 119 -1.88 -7.28 6.54
C SER A 119 -1.60 -8.76 6.77
N ILE A 120 -0.41 -9.21 6.38
CA ILE A 120 -0.05 -10.63 6.35
C ILE A 120 0.58 -11.01 7.69
N THR A 121 0.18 -12.16 8.24
CA THR A 121 0.74 -12.72 9.47
C THR A 121 0.97 -14.22 9.27
N VAL A 122 2.19 -14.68 9.56
CA VAL A 122 2.47 -16.12 9.54
C VAL A 122 1.96 -16.73 10.85
N SER A 123 1.08 -17.72 10.74
CA SER A 123 0.52 -18.45 11.87
C SER A 123 0.96 -19.91 11.81
N PRO A 124 1.86 -20.35 12.72
CA PRO A 124 2.31 -21.75 12.78
C PRO A 124 1.21 -22.76 13.09
N THR A 125 0.05 -22.29 13.56
CA THR A 125 -1.13 -23.14 13.86
C THR A 125 -1.89 -23.57 12.60
N LEU A 126 -1.59 -22.92 11.46
CA LEU A 126 -2.11 -23.30 10.15
C LEU A 126 -1.18 -24.33 9.52
N ILE A 127 -1.72 -25.51 9.24
CA ILE A 127 -0.99 -26.61 8.56
C ILE A 127 -1.02 -26.41 7.04
N GLY A 128 -1.90 -25.54 6.54
CA GLY A 128 -2.06 -25.15 5.14
C GLY A 128 -3.32 -24.33 4.92
N GLY A 129 -3.42 -23.66 3.76
CA GLY A 129 -4.52 -22.77 3.41
C GLY A 129 -4.38 -21.36 3.99
N ILE A 130 -5.51 -20.63 4.06
CA ILE A 130 -5.54 -19.21 4.43
C ILE A 130 -6.71 -18.93 5.39
N GLN A 131 -6.48 -18.08 6.39
CA GLN A 131 -7.56 -17.44 7.15
C GLN A 131 -7.62 -15.96 6.81
N ILE A 132 -8.83 -15.47 6.55
CA ILE A 132 -9.09 -14.07 6.21
C ILE A 132 -9.90 -13.45 7.35
N LEU A 133 -9.41 -12.33 7.87
CA LEU A 133 -10.09 -11.51 8.87
C LEU A 133 -10.38 -10.13 8.27
N TYR A 134 -11.65 -9.75 8.25
CA TYR A 134 -12.09 -8.43 7.81
C TYR A 134 -13.26 -7.94 8.67
N LYS A 135 -13.12 -6.75 9.28
CA LYS A 135 -14.14 -6.13 10.15
C LYS A 135 -14.69 -7.08 11.23
N GLY A 136 -13.81 -7.88 11.85
CA GLY A 136 -14.19 -8.85 12.89
C GLY A 136 -14.78 -10.17 12.37
N LEU A 137 -15.03 -10.30 11.06
CA LEU A 137 -15.48 -11.54 10.45
C LEU A 137 -14.29 -12.40 10.04
N ILE A 138 -14.25 -13.63 10.56
CA ILE A 138 -13.25 -14.62 10.21
C ILE A 138 -13.84 -15.58 9.16
N ARG A 139 -13.11 -15.76 8.07
CA ARG A 139 -13.34 -16.81 7.08
C ARG A 139 -12.11 -17.70 7.03
N ASP A 140 -12.28 -18.90 7.55
CA ASP A 140 -11.25 -19.92 7.61
C ASP A 140 -11.39 -20.87 6.42
N TYR A 141 -10.36 -20.87 5.56
CA TYR A 141 -10.16 -21.77 4.43
C TYR A 141 -8.88 -22.61 4.63
N SER A 142 -8.51 -22.87 5.89
CA SER A 142 -7.39 -23.72 6.24
C SER A 142 -7.68 -25.18 5.98
N LEU A 143 -6.64 -25.93 5.62
CA LEU A 143 -6.73 -27.37 5.42
C LEU A 143 -7.19 -28.08 6.70
N ARG A 144 -6.77 -27.57 7.86
CA ARG A 144 -7.18 -28.07 9.18
C ARG A 144 -8.71 -28.09 9.31
N LYS A 145 -9.38 -26.99 8.98
CA LYS A 145 -10.85 -26.92 9.05
C LYS A 145 -11.53 -27.90 8.09
N THR A 146 -10.97 -28.11 6.90
CA THR A 146 -11.50 -29.09 5.94
C THR A 146 -11.36 -30.52 6.48
N LEU A 147 -10.25 -30.84 7.15
CA LEU A 147 -10.02 -32.15 7.75
C LEU A 147 -10.88 -32.37 9.00
N ASP A 148 -11.00 -31.37 9.88
CA ASP A 148 -11.81 -31.44 11.11
C ASP A 148 -13.32 -31.60 10.80
N GLY A 149 -13.78 -31.17 9.62
CA GLY A 149 -15.17 -31.37 9.17
C GLY A 149 -15.47 -32.72 8.52
N GLN A 150 -14.47 -33.60 8.39
CA GLN A 150 -14.60 -34.94 7.80
C GLN A 150 -14.52 -36.07 8.84
N PHE A 151 -14.46 -35.75 10.13
CA PHE A 151 -14.52 -36.67 11.26
C PHE A 151 -15.57 -36.21 12.28
#